data_AF-A0A2V9G0W3-F1
#
_entry.id   AF-A0A2V9G0W3-F1
#
_cell.length_a   1.000
_cell.length_b   1.000
_cell.length_c   1.000
_cell.angle_alpha   90.00
_cell.angle_beta   90.00
_cell.angle_gamma   90.00
#
_symmetry.space_group_name_H-M   'P 1'
#
loop_
_entity.id
_entity.type
_entity.pdbx_description
1 polymer ?
#
loop_
_entity_poly.entity_id
_entity_poly.type
_entity_poly.pdbx_seq_one_letter_code
_entity_poly.pdbx_strand_id
1 'polypeptide(L)'
;MLALFKVGWPGERMPFDERSAEFERSHFAGLAENTVKGHRAYLSHLKEFFGESKLNRITVESVEEYQNQRRAQPTKTNPNRTIKGATVNRGLECLKCILDLAVKRSIFRKIPPRR
;
A
#
# COMPACT_ATOMS: atom_id res chain seq x y z
N MET A 1 -10.05 7.14 -20.18
CA MET A 1 -10.26 8.33 -19.33
C MET A 1 -10.63 7.87 -17.91
N LEU A 2 -9.69 7.93 -16.98
CA LEU A 2 -9.89 7.54 -15.57
C LEU A 2 -10.57 8.69 -14.81
N ALA A 3 -11.88 8.85 -15.00
CA ALA A 3 -12.69 9.75 -14.18
C ALA A 3 -13.18 9.04 -12.91
N LEU A 4 -12.25 8.58 -12.05
CA LEU A 4 -12.59 7.89 -10.79
C LEU A 4 -12.42 8.74 -9.53
N PHE A 5 -11.94 9.98 -9.65
CA PHE A 5 -11.69 10.84 -8.48
C PHE A 5 -12.40 12.19 -8.65
N LYS A 6 -13.61 12.32 -8.09
CA LYS A 6 -14.30 13.61 -7.91
C LYS A 6 -13.46 14.49 -6.99
N VAL A 7 -13.13 15.69 -7.48
CA VAL A 7 -12.49 16.82 -6.77
C VAL A 7 -13.06 16.96 -5.34
N GLY A 8 -12.18 16.99 -4.34
CA GLY A 8 -12.53 17.04 -2.92
C GLY A 8 -12.33 15.73 -2.14
N TRP A 9 -11.47 14.82 -2.63
CA TRP A 9 -11.23 13.53 -1.99
C TRP A 9 -10.16 13.67 -0.87
N PRO A 10 -10.34 13.11 0.34
CA PRO A 10 -9.33 13.16 1.40
C PRO A 10 -7.97 12.56 0.97
N GLY A 11 -7.96 11.64 0.00
CA GLY A 11 -6.72 11.10 -0.59
C GLY A 11 -5.95 12.09 -1.47
N GLU A 12 -6.47 13.29 -1.77
CA GLU A 12 -5.70 14.41 -2.37
C GLU A 12 -4.73 15.06 -1.38
N ARG A 13 -4.92 14.83 -0.08
CA ARG A 13 -4.16 15.48 1.00
C ARG A 13 -3.37 14.51 1.87
N MET A 14 -3.62 13.20 1.75
CA MET A 14 -3.04 12.22 2.66
C MET A 14 -1.87 11.47 2.00
N PRO A 15 -0.67 11.52 2.58
CA PRO A 15 0.46 10.72 2.12
C PRO A 15 0.21 9.24 2.39
N PHE A 16 0.85 8.38 1.59
CA PHE A 16 0.76 6.93 1.75
C PHE A 16 1.21 6.47 3.15
N ASP A 17 2.23 7.12 3.72
CA ASP A 17 2.74 6.76 5.04
C ASP A 17 1.67 6.84 6.14
N GLU A 18 0.86 7.90 6.15
CA GLU A 18 -0.21 8.08 7.13
C GLU A 18 -1.28 6.98 7.03
N ARG A 19 -1.65 6.60 5.80
CA ARG A 19 -2.64 5.52 5.56
C ARG A 19 -2.10 4.15 5.88
N SER A 20 -0.83 3.91 5.59
CA SER A 20 -0.18 2.65 5.93
C SER A 20 -0.01 2.48 7.44
N ALA A 21 0.23 3.54 8.20
CA ALA A 21 0.26 3.50 9.67
C ALA A 21 -1.13 3.18 10.26
N GLU A 22 -2.19 3.75 9.69
CA GLU A 22 -3.57 3.43 10.05
C GLU A 22 -3.93 1.97 9.71
N PHE A 23 -3.52 1.49 8.53
CA PHE A 23 -3.67 0.10 8.13
C PHE A 23 -2.95 -0.84 9.09
N GLU A 24 -1.70 -0.56 9.46
CA GLU A 24 -0.94 -1.35 10.44
C GLU A 24 -1.71 -1.46 11.78
N ARG A 25 -2.21 -0.34 12.32
CA ARG A 25 -2.97 -0.36 13.57
C ARG A 25 -4.28 -1.16 13.48
N SER A 26 -4.98 -1.07 12.35
CA SER A 26 -6.29 -1.71 12.17
C SER A 26 -6.21 -3.17 11.74
N HIS A 27 -5.21 -3.53 10.93
CA HIS A 27 -5.11 -4.83 10.27
C HIS A 27 -4.24 -5.80 11.05
N PHE A 28 -3.27 -5.31 11.84
CA PHE A 28 -2.39 -6.18 12.62
C PHE A 28 -2.96 -6.48 14.02
N ALA A 29 -4.01 -5.79 14.44
CA ALA A 29 -4.73 -6.09 15.66
C ALA A 29 -5.33 -7.51 15.58
N GLY A 30 -4.68 -8.47 16.26
CA GLY A 30 -5.11 -9.88 16.30
C GLY A 30 -4.35 -10.84 15.38
N LEU A 31 -3.32 -10.39 14.66
CA LEU A 31 -2.45 -11.27 13.88
C LEU A 31 -1.31 -11.84 14.73
N ALA A 32 -0.90 -13.08 14.43
CA ALA A 32 0.28 -13.70 15.04
C ALA A 32 1.56 -12.91 14.71
N GLU A 33 2.50 -12.83 15.65
CA GLU A 33 3.71 -12.00 15.55
C GLU A 33 4.55 -12.28 14.29
N ASN A 34 4.70 -13.55 13.91
CA ASN A 34 5.43 -13.94 12.69
C ASN A 34 4.76 -13.41 11.42
N THR A 35 3.42 -13.36 11.40
CA THR A 35 2.64 -12.80 10.30
C THR A 35 2.82 -11.28 10.25
N VAL A 36 2.75 -10.62 11.41
CA VAL A 36 2.99 -9.17 11.54
C VAL A 36 4.38 -8.79 11.01
N LYS A 37 5.42 -9.57 11.35
CA LYS A 37 6.79 -9.33 10.88
C LYS A 37 6.89 -9.39 9.35
N GLY A 38 6.22 -10.35 8.72
CA GLY A 38 6.13 -10.45 7.27
C GLY A 38 5.43 -9.25 6.64
N HIS A 39 4.28 -8.86 7.17
CA HIS A 39 3.54 -7.69 6.66
C HIS A 39 4.30 -6.37 6.87
N ARG A 40 5.00 -6.19 8.00
CA ARG A 40 5.87 -5.02 8.22
C ARG A 40 7.00 -4.91 7.21
N ALA A 41 7.59 -6.04 6.82
CA ALA A 41 8.62 -6.04 5.77
C ALA A 41 8.04 -5.54 4.44
N TYR A 42 6.84 -5.99 4.06
CA TYR A 42 6.18 -5.49 2.85
C TYR A 42 5.81 -4.01 2.96
N LEU A 43 5.24 -3.58 4.10
CA LEU A 43 4.93 -2.18 4.36
C LEU A 43 6.17 -1.28 4.29
N SER A 44 7.31 -1.71 4.85
CA SER A 44 8.55 -0.94 4.80
C SER A 44 8.97 -0.64 3.37
N HIS A 45 8.90 -1.63 2.47
CA HIS A 45 9.25 -1.43 1.06
C HIS A 45 8.24 -0.60 0.30
N LEU A 46 6.95 -0.70 0.65
CA LEU A 46 5.93 0.16 0.08
C LEU A 46 6.09 1.61 0.56
N LYS A 47 6.46 1.84 1.81
CA LYS A 47 6.74 3.17 2.37
C LYS A 47 7.98 3.80 1.76
N GLU A 48 9.04 3.01 1.57
CA GLU A 48 10.26 3.49 0.91
C GLU A 48 10.00 4.00 -0.52
N PHE A 49 9.07 3.37 -1.24
CA PHE A 49 8.74 3.74 -2.61
C PHE A 49 7.62 4.79 -2.72
N PHE A 50 6.52 4.60 -1.98
CA PHE A 50 5.31 5.41 -2.09
C PHE A 50 5.11 6.38 -0.92
N GLY A 51 5.93 6.37 0.13
CA GLY A 51 5.65 7.03 1.41
C GLY A 51 5.21 8.48 1.30
N GLU A 52 5.95 9.28 0.52
CA GLU A 52 5.66 10.70 0.26
C GLU A 52 4.64 10.91 -0.86
N SER A 53 4.36 9.86 -1.65
CA SER A 53 3.35 9.91 -2.69
C SER A 53 1.97 10.01 -2.07
N LYS A 54 1.21 10.98 -2.57
CA LYS A 54 -0.22 11.08 -2.28
C LYS A 54 -0.94 9.88 -2.88
N LEU A 55 -1.97 9.37 -2.22
CA LEU A 55 -2.70 8.21 -2.70
C LEU A 55 -3.29 8.38 -4.11
N ASN A 56 -3.73 9.60 -4.45
CA ASN A 56 -4.26 9.90 -5.79
C ASN A 56 -3.19 9.96 -6.90
N ARG A 57 -1.90 9.97 -6.53
CA ARG A 57 -0.77 9.95 -7.46
C ARG A 57 -0.21 8.55 -7.69
N ILE A 58 -0.71 7.54 -6.98
CA ILE A 58 -0.35 6.14 -7.24
C ILE A 58 -1.08 5.70 -8.50
N THR A 59 -0.36 5.69 -9.63
CA THR A 59 -0.88 5.25 -10.93
C THR A 59 -0.52 3.80 -11.19
N VAL A 60 -1.14 3.20 -12.22
CA VAL A 60 -0.78 1.85 -12.70
C VAL A 60 0.71 1.80 -13.05
N GLU A 61 1.21 2.83 -13.75
CA GLU A 61 2.62 2.93 -14.14
C GLU A 61 3.57 2.93 -12.93
N SER A 62 3.25 3.67 -11.87
CA SER A 62 4.07 3.66 -10.63
C SER A 62 4.05 2.30 -9.93
N VAL A 63 2.94 1.55 -10.03
CA VAL A 63 2.85 0.18 -9.48
C VAL A 63 3.66 -0.81 -10.31
N GLU A 64 3.66 -0.67 -11.64
CA GLU A 64 4.49 -1.46 -12.54
C GLU A 64 5.98 -1.16 -12.33
N GLU A 65 6.34 0.11 -12.14
CA GLU A 65 7.70 0.52 -11.79
C GLU A 65 8.15 -0.11 -10.47
N TYR A 66 7.32 -0.03 -9.41
CA TYR A 66 7.58 -0.71 -8.15
C TYR A 66 7.76 -2.22 -8.34
N GLN A 67 6.87 -2.87 -9.12
CA GLN A 67 6.96 -4.30 -9.39
C GLN A 67 8.28 -4.67 -10.07
N ASN A 68 8.69 -3.90 -11.08
CA ASN A 68 9.92 -4.13 -11.84
C ASN A 68 11.16 -3.91 -10.96
N GLN A 69 11.22 -2.81 -10.20
CA GLN A 69 12.31 -2.56 -9.26
C GLN A 69 12.44 -3.69 -8.23
N ARG A 70 11.32 -4.15 -7.67
CA ARG A 70 11.32 -5.23 -6.68
C ARG A 70 11.74 -6.58 -7.27
N ARG A 71 11.37 -6.87 -8.51
CA ARG A 71 11.83 -8.09 -9.22
C ARG A 71 13.30 -8.04 -9.58
N ALA A 72 13.87 -6.86 -9.81
CA ALA A 72 15.29 -6.69 -10.09
C ALA A 72 16.16 -6.73 -8.81
N GLN A 73 15.58 -6.50 -7.63
CA GLN A 73 16.33 -6.50 -6.37
C GLN A 73 16.90 -7.90 -6.05
N PRO A 74 18.18 -7.99 -5.66
CA PRO A 74 18.76 -9.23 -5.16
C PRO A 74 18.22 -9.60 -3.78
N THR A 75 18.20 -10.88 -3.46
CA THR A 75 17.82 -11.36 -2.14
C THR A 75 18.94 -11.13 -1.13
N LYS A 76 18.59 -10.78 0.12
CA LYS A 76 19.57 -10.55 1.20
C LYS A 76 20.47 -11.76 1.46
N THR A 77 19.95 -12.97 1.29
CA THR A 77 20.66 -14.22 1.55
C THR A 77 21.48 -14.73 0.37
N ASN A 78 21.15 -14.30 -0.85
CA ASN A 78 21.88 -14.69 -2.05
C ASN A 78 21.84 -13.55 -3.09
N PRO A 79 22.95 -12.81 -3.27
CA PRO A 79 23.00 -11.69 -4.19
C PRO A 79 22.85 -12.09 -5.67
N ASN A 80 23.07 -13.36 -6.01
CA ASN A 80 22.89 -13.88 -7.37
C ASN A 80 21.45 -14.28 -7.68
N ARG A 81 20.54 -14.20 -6.70
CA ARG A 81 19.11 -14.49 -6.89
C ARG A 81 18.30 -13.23 -6.64
N THR A 82 17.37 -12.96 -7.53
CA THR A 82 16.42 -11.87 -7.36
C THR A 82 15.20 -12.28 -6.52
N ILE A 83 14.46 -11.30 -6.02
CA ILE A 83 13.24 -11.53 -5.25
C ILE A 83 12.22 -12.32 -6.10
N LYS A 84 11.71 -13.42 -5.54
CA LYS A 84 10.68 -14.24 -6.19
C LYS A 84 9.43 -13.42 -6.49
N GLY A 85 8.83 -13.66 -7.65
CA GLY A 85 7.57 -13.01 -8.05
C GLY A 85 6.45 -13.17 -7.01
N ALA A 86 6.35 -14.33 -6.35
CA ALA A 86 5.38 -14.56 -5.29
C ALA A 86 5.53 -13.58 -4.09
N THR A 87 6.77 -13.17 -3.77
CA THR A 87 7.03 -12.19 -2.72
C THR A 87 6.62 -10.79 -3.16
N VAL A 88 6.89 -10.45 -4.43
CA VAL A 88 6.45 -9.17 -5.01
C VAL A 88 4.92 -9.09 -5.05
N ASN A 89 4.24 -10.16 -5.46
CA ASN A 89 2.78 -10.24 -5.48
C ASN A 89 2.18 -10.06 -4.08
N ARG A 90 2.77 -10.65 -3.04
CA ARG A 90 2.34 -10.41 -1.64
C ARG A 90 2.46 -8.94 -1.24
N GLY A 91 3.51 -8.26 -1.67
CA GLY A 91 3.66 -6.81 -1.48
C GLY A 91 2.57 -6.01 -2.21
N LEU A 92 2.26 -6.37 -3.45
CA LEU A 92 1.21 -5.73 -4.24
C LEU A 92 -0.19 -5.97 -3.68
N GLU A 93 -0.47 -7.17 -3.16
CA GLU A 93 -1.73 -7.44 -2.45
C GLU A 93 -1.84 -6.59 -1.18
N CYS A 94 -0.73 -6.39 -0.46
CA CYS A 94 -0.71 -5.47 0.69
C CYS A 94 -1.01 -4.02 0.26
N LEU A 95 -0.43 -3.56 -0.83
CA LEU A 95 -0.71 -2.24 -1.40
C LEU A 95 -2.19 -2.09 -1.76
N LYS A 96 -2.77 -3.09 -2.44
CA LYS A 96 -4.18 -3.12 -2.79
C LYS A 96 -5.08 -3.02 -1.56
N CYS A 97 -4.78 -3.75 -0.49
CA CYS A 97 -5.53 -3.67 0.77
C CYS A 97 -5.50 -2.26 1.39
N ILE A 98 -4.35 -1.58 1.35
CA ILE A 98 -4.21 -0.20 1.86
C ILE A 98 -5.05 0.77 1.04
N LEU A 99 -5.02 0.65 -0.29
CA LEU A 99 -5.80 1.49 -1.19
C LEU A 99 -7.31 1.24 -1.04
N ASP A 100 -7.73 -0.02 -0.92
CA ASP A 100 -9.13 -0.39 -0.67
C ASP A 100 -9.64 0.16 0.66
N LEU A 101 -8.83 0.08 1.72
CA LEU A 101 -9.14 0.70 3.02
C LEU A 101 -9.32 2.22 2.88
N ALA A 102 -8.44 2.89 2.14
CA ALA A 102 -8.53 4.31 1.91
C ALA A 102 -9.80 4.70 1.13
N VAL A 103 -10.18 3.91 0.12
CA VAL A 103 -11.42 4.10 -0.64
C VAL A 103 -12.64 3.92 0.26
N LYS A 104 -12.71 2.81 1.00
CA LYS A 104 -13.81 2.54 1.94
C LYS A 104 -13.98 3.68 2.95
N ARG A 105 -12.91 4.10 3.63
CA ARG A 105 -12.97 5.21 4.60
C ARG A 105 -13.38 6.54 3.98
N SER A 106 -12.98 6.80 2.73
CA SER A 106 -13.42 7.99 2.00
C SER A 106 -14.93 7.96 1.69
N ILE A 107 -15.47 6.79 1.38
CA ILE A 107 -16.92 6.59 1.20
C ILE A 107 -17.66 6.82 2.52
N PHE A 108 -17.20 6.22 3.63
CA PHE A 108 -17.82 6.41 4.94
C PHE A 108 -17.79 7.86 5.42
N ARG A 109 -16.73 8.61 5.14
CA ARG A 109 -16.65 10.04 5.49
C ARG A 109 -17.60 10.92 4.66
N LYS A 110 -18.04 10.47 3.49
CA LYS A 110 -19.07 11.14 2.68
C LYS A 110 -20.49 10.82 3.10
N ILE A 111 -20.72 9.72 3.82
CA ILE A 111 -22.03 9.36 4.36
C ILE A 111 -22.11 9.99 5.75
N PRO A 112 -22.84 11.10 5.96
CA PRO A 112 -23.03 11.62 7.30
C PRO A 112 -23.70 10.52 8.15
N PRO A 113 -23.30 10.33 9.42
CA PRO A 113 -24.02 9.43 10.31
C PRO A 113 -25.48 9.89 10.34
N ARG A 114 -26.41 9.03 9.94
CA ARG A 114 -27.83 9.28 10.11
C ARG A 114 -28.05 9.48 11.62
N ARG A 115 -28.43 10.70 12.00
CA ARG A 115 -28.96 11.00 13.33
C ARG A 115 -30.28 10.27 13.52
#